data_AF-A0A922VLG6-F1
#
_entry.id   AF-A0A922VLG6-F1
#
_cell.length_a   1.000
_cell.length_b   1.000
_cell.length_c   1.000
_cell.angle_alpha   90.00
_cell.angle_beta   90.00
_cell.angle_gamma   90.00
#
_symmetry.space_group_name_H-M   'P 1'
#
loop_
_entity.id
_entity.type
_entity.pdbx_description
1 polymer ?
#
loop_
_entity_poly.entity_id
_entity_poly.type
_entity_poly.pdbx_seq_one_letter_code
_entity_poly.pdbx_strand_id
1 'polypeptide(L)' 'MLRAALRRFAADPRDPLLRTHKLKGDLSAYWAFAVDDDLRVLFRWDGDVAFLVNLDSHDQVY' A
#
# COMPACT_ATOMS: atom_id res chain seq x y z
N MET A 1 1.04 -8.63 -11.61
CA MET A 1 1.88 -7.90 -10.63
C MET A 1 1.35 -8.02 -9.20
N LEU A 2 0.04 -7.89 -8.95
CA LEU A 2 -0.56 -7.92 -7.60
C LEU A 2 -0.07 -9.07 -6.69
N ARG A 3 -0.11 -10.32 -7.15
CA ARG A 3 0.34 -11.47 -6.31
C ARG A 3 1.79 -11.36 -5.87
N ALA A 4 2.67 -10.83 -6.72
CA ALA A 4 4.08 -10.65 -6.39
C ALA A 4 4.27 -9.51 -5.38
N ALA A 5 3.56 -8.40 -5.57
CA ALA A 5 3.53 -7.29 -4.62
C ALA A 5 3.03 -7.74 -3.24
N LEU A 6 1.95 -8.52 -3.17
CA LEU A 6 1.44 -9.08 -1.91
C LEU A 6 2.44 -10.02 -1.22
N ARG A 7 3.15 -10.87 -1.98
CA ARG A 7 4.20 -11.73 -1.42
C ARG A 7 5.38 -10.93 -0.88
N ARG A 8 5.78 -9.88 -1.61
CA ARG A 8 6.84 -8.96 -1.18
C ARG A 8 6.43 -8.22 0.09
N PHE A 9 5.22 -7.67 0.11
CA PHE A 9 4.65 -6.99 1.28
C PHE A 9 4.54 -7.91 2.51
N ALA A 10 4.12 -9.17 2.31
CA ALA A 10 4.07 -10.15 3.39
C ALA A 10 5.45 -10.56 3.92
N ALA A 11 6.50 -10.48 3.09
CA ALA A 11 7.87 -10.79 3.48
C ALA A 11 8.57 -9.59 4.15
N ASP A 12 8.47 -8.41 3.56
CA ASP A 12 8.97 -7.15 4.08
C ASP A 12 8.09 -5.96 3.59
N PRO A 13 7.22 -5.41 4.47
CA PRO A 13 6.39 -4.25 4.14
C PRO A 13 7.19 -2.98 3.78
N ARG A 14 8.49 -2.94 4.10
CA ARG A 14 9.41 -1.83 3.82
C ARG A 14 10.30 -2.06 2.60
N ASP A 15 10.09 -3.14 1.83
CA ASP A 15 10.82 -3.39 0.60
C ASP A 15 10.74 -2.14 -0.31
N PRO A 16 11.87 -1.54 -0.73
CA PRO A 16 11.88 -0.31 -1.51
C PRO A 16 11.06 -0.37 -2.80
N LEU A 17 10.89 -1.56 -3.39
CA LEU A 17 10.09 -1.76 -4.60
C LEU A 17 8.59 -1.60 -4.35
N LEU A 18 8.14 -1.74 -3.11
CA LEU A 18 6.75 -1.46 -2.73
C LEU A 18 6.47 0.03 -2.63
N ARG A 19 7.49 0.89 -2.49
CA ARG A 19 7.32 2.34 -2.31
C ARG A 19 6.28 2.66 -1.21
N THR A 20 6.27 1.86 -0.13
CA THR A 20 5.27 1.95 0.94
C THR A 20 5.38 3.31 1.64
N HIS A 21 4.27 4.04 1.75
CA HIS A 21 4.24 5.34 2.40
C HIS A 21 2.91 5.61 3.10
N LYS A 22 2.96 6.44 4.15
CA LYS A 22 1.78 6.90 4.86
C LYS A 22 1.09 8.01 4.06
N LEU A 23 -0.23 7.96 3.98
CA LEU A 23 -1.00 9.02 3.34
C LEU A 23 -1.16 10.22 4.27
N LYS A 24 -1.61 11.34 3.70
CA LYS A 24 -1.77 12.63 4.40
C LYS A 24 -3.24 13.08 4.32
N GLY A 25 -3.57 14.15 5.06
CA GLY A 25 -4.92 14.70 5.09
C GLY A 25 -5.96 13.74 5.69
N ASP A 26 -7.12 13.66 5.05
CA ASP A 26 -8.25 12.83 5.48
C ASP A 26 -7.93 11.33 5.49
N LEU A 27 -6.91 10.92 4.72
CA LEU A 27 -6.43 9.55 4.66
C LEU A 27 -5.22 9.28 5.57
N SER A 28 -4.92 10.16 6.53
CA SER A 28 -3.75 10.02 7.42
C SER A 28 -3.73 8.77 8.31
N ALA A 29 -4.85 8.04 8.42
CA ALA A 29 -4.92 6.72 9.05
C ALA A 29 -4.41 5.57 8.15
N TYR A 30 -4.24 5.83 6.86
CA TYR A 30 -3.94 4.84 5.84
C TYR A 30 -2.51 4.95 5.29
N TRP A 31 -2.11 3.88 4.63
CA TRP A 31 -0.85 3.69 3.94
C TRP A 31 -1.12 3.13 2.55
N ALA A 32 -0.19 3.37 1.62
CA ALA A 32 -0.26 2.82 0.28
C ALA A 32 1.05 2.13 -0.10
N PHE A 33 0.96 1.05 -0.86
CA PHE A 33 2.10 0.44 -1.54
C PHE A 33 1.81 0.16 -3.01
N ALA A 34 2.84 0.23 -3.85
CA ALA A 34 2.79 0.02 -5.29
C ALA A 34 2.66 -1.46 -5.66
N VAL A 35 1.76 -1.73 -6.59
CA VAL A 35 1.61 -3.02 -7.28
C VAL A 35 2.29 -2.96 -8.64
N ASP A 36 2.11 -1.85 -9.35
CA ASP A 36 2.86 -1.41 -10.52
C ASP A 36 3.01 0.12 -10.46
N ASP A 37 3.37 0.77 -11.55
CA ASP A 37 3.62 2.22 -11.55
C ASP A 37 2.37 3.07 -11.29
N ASP A 38 1.19 2.61 -11.71
CA ASP A 38 -0.08 3.34 -11.55
C ASP A 38 -1.07 2.61 -10.63
N LEU A 39 -0.78 1.43 -10.12
CA LEU A 39 -1.70 0.68 -9.26
C LEU A 39 -1.18 0.59 -7.83
N ARG A 40 -2.00 0.95 -6.84
CA ARG A 40 -1.64 0.90 -5.42
C ARG A 40 -2.68 0.15 -4.59
N VAL A 41 -2.19 -0.54 -3.58
CA VAL A 41 -3.03 -1.07 -2.50
C VAL A 41 -3.06 -0.05 -1.36
N LEU A 42 -4.25 0.38 -0.99
CA LEU A 42 -4.51 1.14 0.22
C LEU A 42 -4.73 0.17 1.38
N PHE A 43 -4.10 0.43 2.52
CA PHE A 43 -4.22 -0.40 3.70
C PHE A 43 -4.07 0.43 4.98
N ARG A 44 -4.41 -0.19 6.11
CA ARG A 44 -4.16 0.38 7.45
C ARG A 44 -3.59 -0.68 8.37
N TRP A 45 -2.80 -0.24 9.35
CA TRP A 45 -2.29 -1.10 10.41
C TRP A 45 -3.31 -1.20 11.55
N ASP A 46 -3.36 -2.37 12.18
CA ASP A 46 -4.02 -2.64 13.45
C ASP A 46 -3.14 -3.62 14.24
N GLY A 47 -2.30 -3.06 15.11
CA GLY A 47 -1.14 -3.78 15.64
C GLY A 47 -0.25 -4.31 14.51
N ASP A 48 -0.03 -5.63 14.50
CA ASP A 48 0.79 -6.32 13.51
C ASP A 48 0.00 -6.78 12.27
N VAL A 49 -1.29 -6.45 12.18
CA VAL A 49 -2.16 -6.83 11.06
C VAL A 49 -2.29 -5.67 10.08
N ALA A 50 -2.04 -5.94 8.79
CA ALA A 50 -2.33 -5.02 7.70
C ALA A 50 -3.68 -5.36 7.07
N PHE A 51 -4.66 -4.46 7.19
CA PHE A 51 -5.95 -4.58 6.53
C PHE A 51 -5.91 -3.88 5.18
N LEU A 52 -6.01 -4.66 4.09
CA LEU A 52 -6.10 -4.12 2.73
C LEU A 52 -7.52 -3.63 2.48
N VAL A 53 -7.68 -2.35 2.16
CA VAL A 53 -9.00 -1.69 2.09
C VAL A 53 -9.42 -1.31 0.68
N ASN A 54 -8.47 -1.04 -0.20
CA ASN A 54 -8.76 -0.69 -1.59
C ASN A 54 -7.58 -1.05 -2.52
N LEU A 55 -7.87 -1.22 -3.80
CA LEU A 55 -6.90 -1.34 -4.89
C LEU A 55 -7.28 -0.33 -5.95
N ASP A 56 -6.48 0.73 -6.11
CA ASP A 56 -6.86 1.89 -6.93
C ASP A 56 -5.69 2.42 -7.74
N SER A 57 -5.98 3.20 -8.77
CA SER A 57 -4.95 3.85 -9.58
C SER A 57 -4.28 5.00 -8.81
N HIS A 58 -3.07 5.40 -9.22
CA HIS A 58 -2.26 6.36 -8.49
C HIS A 58 -2.87 7.77 -8.52
N ASP A 59 -3.67 8.06 -9.55
CA ASP A 59 -4.30 9.35 -9.85
C ASP A 59 -5.33 9.84 -8.82
N GLN A 60 -5.62 9.09 -7.75
CA GLN A 60 -6.56 9.51 -6.69
C GLN A 60 -5.88 9.90 -5.36
N VAL A 61 -4.55 9.97 -5.30
CA VAL A 61 -3.81 10.08 -4.03
C VAL A 61 -2.94 11.35 -3.91
N TYR A 62 -2.93 12.24 -4.92
CA TYR A 62 -2.25 13.54 -4.87
C TYR A 62 -3.17 14.72 -5.17
#